data_AF-A0A1H0XPR7-F1
#
_entry.id   AF-A0A1H0XPR7-F1
#
_cell.length_a   1.000
_cell.length_b   1.000
_cell.length_c   1.000
_cell.angle_alpha   90.00
_cell.angle_beta   90.00
_cell.angle_gamma   90.00
#
_symmetry.space_group_name_H-M   'P 1'
#
loop_
_entity.id
_entity.type
_entity.pdbx_description
1 polymer ?
#
loop_
_entity_poly.entity_id
_entity_poly.type
_entity_poly.pdbx_seq_one_letter_code
_entity_poly.pdbx_strand_id
1 'polypeptide(L)'
;MLLSILFFIFSALLLYAAFFFYTGKASILLTHTNKTSPSETAPFFKFYGVLFFIGGLSSLLLVFFHPIWLAFTVLFFVMISMLLFIMSLNKRI
;
A
#
# COMPACT_ATOMS: atom_id res chain seq x y z
N MET A 1 -22.92 -4.10 -9.83
CA MET A 1 -22.09 -3.47 -10.87
C MET A 1 -21.27 -2.30 -10.33
N LEU A 2 -21.89 -1.27 -9.73
CA LEU A 2 -21.15 -0.12 -9.20
C LEU A 2 -20.10 -0.50 -8.13
N LEU A 3 -20.44 -1.42 -7.22
CA LEU A 3 -19.53 -1.91 -6.18
C LEU A 3 -18.30 -2.63 -6.77
N SER A 4 -18.49 -3.43 -7.82
CA SER A 4 -17.42 -4.16 -8.51
C SER A 4 -16.47 -3.20 -9.22
N ILE A 5 -17.01 -2.13 -9.84
CA ILE A 5 -16.21 -1.06 -10.45
C ILE A 5 -15.39 -0.35 -9.37
N LEU A 6 -15.97 -0.08 -8.21
CA LEU A 6 -15.26 0.55 -7.09
C LEU A 6 -14.11 -0.33 -6.59
N PHE A 7 -14.33 -1.64 -6.40
CA PHE A 7 -13.26 -2.57 -6.02
C PHE A 7 -12.19 -2.72 -7.09
N PHE A 8 -12.55 -2.61 -8.37
CA PHE A 8 -11.59 -2.64 -9.46
C PHE A 8 -10.69 -1.40 -9.44
N ILE A 9 -11.28 -0.21 -9.32
CA ILE A 9 -10.53 1.06 -9.19
C ILE A 9 -9.63 1.01 -7.96
N PHE A 10 -10.17 0.57 -6.82
CA PHE A 10 -9.42 0.47 -5.57
C PHE A 10 -8.25 -0.53 -5.68
N SER A 11 -8.48 -1.69 -6.30
CA SER A 11 -7.42 -2.66 -6.60
C SER A 11 -6.35 -2.06 -7.49
N ALA A 12 -6.72 -1.35 -8.55
CA ALA A 12 -5.78 -0.71 -9.47
C ALA A 12 -4.91 0.34 -8.74
N LEU A 13 -5.52 1.16 -7.89
CA LEU A 13 -4.82 2.13 -7.05
C LEU A 13 -3.84 1.45 -6.08
N LEU A 14 -4.25 0.38 -5.41
CA LEU A 14 -3.39 -0.37 -4.48
C LEU A 14 -2.22 -1.04 -5.19
N LEU A 15 -2.46 -1.65 -6.35
CA LEU A 15 -1.41 -2.27 -7.16
C LEU A 15 -0.43 -1.21 -7.70
N TYR A 16 -0.93 -0.05 -8.12
CA TYR A 16 -0.08 1.05 -8.55
C TYR A 16 0.76 1.60 -7.38
N ALA A 17 0.16 1.80 -6.21
CA ALA A 17 0.87 2.19 -5.01
C ALA A 17 1.94 1.16 -4.65
N ALA A 18 1.60 -0.12 -4.67
CA ALA A 18 2.53 -1.22 -4.44
C ALA A 18 3.73 -1.15 -5.38
N PHE A 19 3.49 -0.95 -6.68
CA PHE A 19 4.54 -0.77 -7.67
C PHE A 19 5.40 0.47 -7.39
N PHE A 20 4.78 1.60 -7.05
CA PHE A 20 5.48 2.84 -6.71
C PHE A 20 6.42 2.68 -5.50
N PHE A 21 5.96 1.98 -4.45
CA PHE A 21 6.75 1.68 -3.27
C PHE A 21 7.84 0.65 -3.54
N TYR A 22 7.54 -0.41 -4.30
CA TYR A 22 8.47 -1.48 -4.61
C TYR A 22 9.62 -1.02 -5.51
N THR A 23 9.33 -0.16 -6.49
CA THR A 23 10.34 0.43 -7.39
C THR A 23 11.21 1.48 -6.72
N GLY A 24 10.98 1.79 -5.44
CA GLY A 24 11.78 2.75 -4.68
C GLY A 24 11.56 4.21 -5.08
N LYS A 25 10.60 4.50 -5.98
CA LYS A 25 10.22 5.88 -6.35
C LYS A 25 9.69 6.68 -5.15
N ALA A 26 9.17 5.98 -4.14
CA ALA A 26 8.77 6.56 -2.86
C ALA A 26 9.93 7.14 -2.04
N SER A 27 11.19 6.84 -2.37
CA SER A 27 12.37 7.47 -1.73
C SER A 27 12.38 9.00 -1.86
N ILE A 28 11.74 9.55 -2.91
CA ILE A 28 11.56 10.99 -3.10
C ILE A 28 10.78 11.62 -1.92
N LEU A 29 9.96 10.84 -1.20
CA LEU A 29 9.25 11.33 -0.01
C LEU A 29 10.18 11.61 1.18
N LEU A 30 11.43 11.14 1.15
CA LEU A 30 12.45 11.35 2.20
C LEU A 30 13.48 12.44 1.85
N THR A 31 13.21 13.29 0.84
CA THR A 31 14.16 14.23 0.20
C THR A 31 14.90 15.19 1.15
N HIS A 32 14.59 15.29 2.45
CA HIS A 32 15.23 16.23 3.36
C HIS A 32 15.96 15.67 4.59
N THR A 33 15.90 14.38 4.90
CA THR A 33 16.54 13.85 6.13
C THR A 33 17.83 13.08 5.83
N ASN A 34 18.93 13.84 5.81
CA ASN A 34 20.24 13.53 6.42
C ASN A 34 20.84 12.12 6.20
N LYS A 35 21.94 12.05 5.41
CA LYS A 35 23.10 11.12 5.44
C LYS A 35 22.92 9.62 5.83
N THR A 36 21.70 9.10 5.90
CA THR A 36 21.42 7.68 6.06
C THR A 36 21.36 7.08 4.67
N SER A 37 22.23 6.10 4.44
CA SER A 37 22.50 5.56 3.12
C SER A 37 21.21 5.07 2.44
N PRO A 38 21.07 5.23 1.10
CA PRO A 38 19.92 4.75 0.32
C PRO A 38 19.56 3.26 0.53
N SER A 39 20.49 2.47 1.09
CA SER A 39 20.34 1.05 1.37
C SER A 39 19.39 0.72 2.51
N GLU A 40 19.25 1.56 3.54
CA GLU A 40 18.44 1.22 4.74
C GLU A 40 16.95 1.57 4.59
N THR A 41 16.62 2.52 3.72
CA THR A 41 15.22 2.94 3.46
C THR A 41 14.56 2.13 2.34
N ALA A 42 15.36 1.50 1.46
CA ALA A 42 14.87 0.59 0.43
C ALA A 42 14.06 -0.62 0.95
N PRO A 43 14.49 -1.38 1.99
CA PRO A 43 13.69 -2.49 2.52
C PRO A 43 12.39 -2.00 3.18
N PHE A 44 12.39 -0.80 3.77
CA PHE A 44 11.19 -0.19 4.34
C PHE A 44 10.10 0.03 3.29
N PHE A 45 10.40 0.73 2.20
CA PHE A 45 9.41 0.96 1.14
C PHE A 45 9.00 -0.33 0.44
N LYS A 46 9.93 -1.27 0.22
CA LYS A 46 9.59 -2.58 -0.36
C LYS A 46 8.61 -3.36 0.50
N PHE A 47 8.76 -3.35 1.82
CA PHE A 47 7.83 -4.01 2.74
C PHE A 47 6.41 -3.48 2.61
N TYR A 48 6.22 -2.15 2.61
CA TYR A 48 4.90 -1.55 2.39
C TYR A 48 4.38 -1.77 0.97
N GLY A 49 5.26 -1.80 -0.03
CA GLY A 49 4.89 -2.19 -1.39
C GLY A 49 4.30 -3.59 -1.46
N VAL A 50 4.90 -4.57 -0.76
CA VAL A 50 4.36 -5.94 -0.67
C VAL A 50 3.02 -5.97 0.08
N LEU A 51 2.88 -5.22 1.17
CA LEU A 51 1.59 -5.11 1.89
C LEU A 51 0.48 -4.58 0.99
N PHE A 52 0.72 -3.47 0.28
CA PHE A 52 -0.26 -2.92 -0.65
C PHE A 52 -0.53 -3.83 -1.85
N PHE A 53 0.46 -4.62 -2.28
CA PHE A 53 0.26 -5.61 -3.34
C PHE A 53 -0.71 -6.71 -2.91
N ILE A 54 -0.54 -7.25 -1.70
CA ILE A 54 -1.44 -8.26 -1.11
C ILE A 54 -2.85 -7.67 -0.95
N GLY A 55 -2.95 -6.43 -0.47
CA GLY A 55 -4.22 -5.71 -0.38
C GLY A 55 -4.89 -5.50 -1.74
N GLY A 56 -4.11 -5.14 -2.76
CA GLY A 56 -4.58 -4.97 -4.14
C GLY A 56 -5.09 -6.28 -4.73
N LEU A 57 -4.34 -7.37 -4.62
CA LEU A 57 -4.79 -8.71 -5.06
C LEU A 57 -6.08 -9.15 -4.36
N SER A 58 -6.18 -8.91 -3.05
CA SER A 58 -7.39 -9.22 -2.28
C SER A 58 -8.57 -8.37 -2.72
N SER A 59 -8.34 -7.09 -3.06
CA SER A 59 -9.34 -6.21 -3.64
C SER A 59 -9.74 -6.61 -5.06
N LEU A 60 -8.84 -7.21 -5.84
CA LEU A 60 -9.15 -7.74 -7.16
C LEU A 60 -10.14 -8.92 -7.06
N LEU A 61 -9.97 -9.79 -6.07
CA LEU A 61 -10.92 -10.88 -5.79
C LEU A 61 -12.31 -10.33 -5.45
N LEU A 62 -12.35 -9.19 -4.75
CA LEU A 62 -13.59 -8.50 -4.39
C LEU A 62 -14.39 -7.98 -5.60
N VAL A 63 -13.78 -7.87 -6.78
CA VAL A 63 -14.46 -7.49 -8.02
C VAL A 63 -15.45 -8.57 -8.47
N PHE A 64 -15.10 -9.84 -8.27
CA PHE A 64 -15.91 -10.99 -8.70
C PHE A 64 -16.78 -11.51 -7.56
N PHE A 65 -16.23 -11.60 -6.35
CA PHE A 65 -16.92 -12.12 -5.18
C PHE A 65 -16.97 -11.03 -4.12
N HIS A 66 -18.16 -10.63 -3.68
CA HIS A 66 -18.33 -9.51 -2.75
C HIS A 66 -18.74 -9.95 -1.33
N PRO A 67 -18.09 -10.94 -0.68
CA PRO A 67 -18.41 -11.25 0.70
C PRO A 67 -18.06 -10.04 1.56
N ILE A 68 -19.09 -9.50 2.22
CA ILE A 68 -19.01 -8.29 3.05
C ILE A 68 -17.86 -8.37 4.06
N TRP A 69 -17.65 -9.55 4.65
CA TRP A 69 -16.56 -9.81 5.59
C TRP A 69 -15.18 -9.58 4.98
N LEU A 70 -14.93 -10.10 3.77
CA LEU A 70 -13.65 -9.92 3.07
C LEU A 70 -13.41 -8.45 2.73
N ALA A 71 -14.47 -7.72 2.32
CA ALA A 71 -14.37 -6.28 2.05
C ALA A 71 -13.94 -5.50 3.29
N PHE A 72 -14.55 -5.77 4.44
CA PHE A 72 -14.17 -5.14 5.70
C PHE A 72 -12.75 -5.53 6.14
N THR A 73 -12.36 -6.80 5.99
CA THR A 73 -11.00 -7.24 6.32
C THR A 73 -9.95 -6.54 5.45
N VAL A 74 -10.17 -6.45 4.14
CA VAL A 74 -9.25 -5.76 3.22
C VAL A 74 -9.16 -4.28 3.55
N LEU A 75 -10.29 -3.63 3.81
CA LEU A 75 -10.34 -2.20 4.14
C LEU A 75 -9.61 -1.92 5.46
N PHE A 76 -9.86 -2.73 6.49
CA PHE A 76 -9.18 -2.63 7.77
C PHE A 76 -7.67 -2.87 7.65
N PHE A 77 -7.27 -3.87 6.87
CA PHE A 77 -5.86 -4.16 6.59
C PHE A 77 -5.14 -2.99 5.90
N VAL A 78 -5.76 -2.42 4.86
CA VAL A 78 -5.19 -1.26 4.14
C VAL A 78 -5.10 -0.05 5.07
N MET A 79 -6.12 0.19 5.88
CA MET A 79 -6.15 1.30 6.84
C MET A 79 -5.02 1.17 7.89
N ILE A 80 -4.85 -0.01 8.50
CA ILE A 80 -3.74 -0.27 9.43
C ILE A 80 -2.39 -0.10 8.74
N SER A 81 -2.25 -0.65 7.53
CA SER A 81 -0.99 -0.56 6.77
C SER A 81 -0.62 0.89 6.49
N MET A 82 -1.58 1.73 6.12
CA MET A 82 -1.37 3.17 5.93
C MET A 82 -1.04 3.89 7.24
N LEU A 83 -1.71 3.57 8.34
CA LEU A 83 -1.46 4.21 9.62
C LEU A 83 -0.05 3.87 10.13
N LEU A 84 0.35 2.59 10.05
CA LEU A 84 1.71 2.16 10.37
C LEU A 84 2.75 2.80 9.44
N PHE A 85 2.44 2.94 8.15
CA PHE A 85 3.29 3.61 7.19
C PHE A 85 3.54 5.06 7.58
N ILE A 86 2.49 5.82 7.86
CA ILE A 86 2.57 7.23 8.26
C ILE A 86 3.32 7.38 9.58
N MET A 87 3.01 6.57 10.60
CA MET A 87 3.72 6.59 11.88
C MET A 87 5.21 6.28 11.71
N SER A 88 5.54 5.32 10.84
CA SER A 88 6.92 4.93 10.59
C SER A 88 7.68 5.96 9.76
N LEU A 89 7.01 6.65 8.81
CA LEU A 89 7.57 7.79 8.11
C LEU A 89 7.84 8.93 9.10
N ASN A 90 6.89 9.27 9.97
CA ASN A 90 7.04 10.33 10.96
C ASN A 90 8.18 10.07 11.95
N LYS A 91 8.49 8.81 12.25
CA LYS A 91 9.68 8.45 13.06
C LYS A 91 11.01 8.60 12.30
N ARG A 92 10.98 8.61 10.96
CA ARG A 92 12.17 8.62 10.09
C ARG A 92 12.46 9.99 9.45
N ILE A 93 11.47 10.88 9.39
CA ILE A 93 11.61 12.29 8.99
C ILE A 93 12.23 13.05 10.16
#